data_AF-A0A9J7HGV9-F1
#
_entry.id   AF-A0A9J7HGV9-F1
#
_cell.length_a   1.000
_cell.length_b   1.000
_cell.length_c   1.000
_cell.angle_alpha   90.00
_cell.angle_beta   90.00
_cell.angle_gamma   90.00
#
_symmetry.space_group_name_H-M   'P 1'
#
loop_
_entity.id
_entity.type
_entity.pdbx_description
1 polymer ?
#
loop_
_entity_poly.entity_id
_entity_poly.type
_entity_poly.pdbx_seq_one_letter_code
_entity_poly.pdbx_strand_id
1 'polypeptide(L)'
;MFRVGHLVNYKHYDNDTMAFRDFQALENATYGVTLTVRTAGFIREAKVYGKLGGDPNDTVHDFRTVLSWEDFDITGYEGNETFTAFIVLPVGKVNNGSGQYTLGLLIEECLSQTCKYSADIVRIGCRYWDTEDNAWKGDGCKVSSKTSRKETICLCDHLTAFAADIVRVPTRDPSYSRSRQVVLHDDSMVCLEE
;
A
#
# COMPACT_ATOMS: atom_id res chain seq x y z
N MET A 1 -14.46 10.49 -0.70
CA MET A 1 -13.08 11.00 -0.54
C MET A 1 -12.43 10.21 0.58
N PHE A 2 -11.56 9.26 0.27
CA PHE A 2 -10.93 8.39 1.27
C PHE A 2 -10.05 9.24 2.19
N ARG A 3 -10.33 9.23 3.50
CA ARG A 3 -9.54 9.95 4.49
C ARG A 3 -8.13 9.38 4.49
N VAL A 4 -7.16 10.26 4.27
CA VAL A 4 -5.73 9.98 4.35
C VAL A 4 -5.46 9.50 5.77
N GLY A 5 -4.89 8.29 5.90
CA GLY A 5 -4.42 7.78 7.19
C GLY A 5 -3.46 8.78 7.82
N HIS A 6 -3.51 8.90 9.14
CA HIS A 6 -2.69 9.85 9.91
C HIS A 6 -1.24 9.85 9.39
N LEU A 7 -0.73 11.04 9.07
CA LEU A 7 0.67 11.24 8.67
C LEU A 7 1.54 10.89 9.88
N VAL A 8 2.08 9.67 9.91
CA VAL A 8 2.96 9.24 11.00
C VAL A 8 4.35 9.82 10.76
N ASN A 9 4.85 10.59 11.72
CA ASN A 9 6.27 10.93 11.77
C ASN A 9 7.03 9.66 12.19
N TYR A 10 7.93 9.15 11.35
CA TYR A 10 8.81 8.06 11.76
C TYR A 10 10.15 8.59 12.23
N LYS A 11 10.61 8.08 13.38
CA LYS A 11 12.01 8.10 13.74
C LYS A 11 12.75 7.12 12.83
N HIS A 12 13.86 7.59 12.26
CA HIS A 12 14.95 6.73 11.80
C HIS A 12 15.17 5.60 12.81
N TYR A 13 15.18 4.34 12.36
CA TYR A 13 16.00 3.36 13.05
C TYR A 13 17.44 3.79 12.83
N ASP A 14 18.25 3.87 13.88
CA ASP A 14 19.68 4.09 13.74
C ASP A 14 20.21 3.08 12.70
N ASN A 15 20.77 3.59 11.59
CA ASN A 15 21.26 2.88 10.40
C ASN A 15 20.28 2.43 9.30
N ASP A 16 18.97 2.73 9.36
CA ASP A 16 18.05 2.38 8.25
C ASP A 16 17.79 3.56 7.30
N THR A 17 17.96 3.32 6.00
CA THR A 17 17.76 4.27 4.90
C THR A 17 16.33 4.28 4.34
N MET A 18 15.45 3.38 4.79
CA MET A 18 14.12 3.16 4.24
C MET A 18 12.99 3.37 5.26
N ALA A 19 11.83 3.81 4.78
CA ALA A 19 10.59 3.85 5.55
C ALA A 19 9.74 2.60 5.28
N PHE A 20 9.34 1.89 6.34
CA PHE A 20 8.65 0.60 6.22
C PHE A 20 7.14 0.69 6.50
N ARG A 21 6.36 -0.12 5.78
CA ARG A 21 4.92 -0.30 5.99
C ARG A 21 4.50 -1.75 5.83
N ASP A 22 3.85 -2.26 6.88
CA ASP A 22 3.40 -3.65 6.94
C ASP A 22 1.91 -3.76 6.66
N PHE A 23 1.55 -4.81 5.92
CA PHE A 23 0.16 -5.21 5.75
C PHE A 23 0.05 -6.73 5.62
N GLN A 24 -1.14 -7.25 5.91
CA GLN A 24 -1.43 -8.66 5.69
C GLN A 24 -1.78 -8.87 4.20
N ALA A 25 -0.91 -9.54 3.48
CA ALA A 25 -1.13 -9.94 2.11
C ALA A 25 -1.83 -11.30 2.02
N LEU A 26 -2.75 -11.41 1.07
CA LEU A 26 -3.42 -12.64 0.68
C LEU A 26 -2.80 -13.15 -0.62
N GLU A 27 -2.84 -14.46 -0.77
CA GLU A 27 -2.40 -15.12 -2.00
C GLU A 27 -3.28 -14.68 -3.19
N ASN A 28 -2.65 -14.51 -4.36
CA ASN A 28 -3.32 -14.15 -5.61
C ASN A 28 -4.19 -12.87 -5.57
N ALA A 29 -3.89 -11.94 -4.66
CA ALA A 29 -4.60 -10.68 -4.53
C ALA A 29 -3.82 -9.50 -5.12
N THR A 30 -4.53 -8.59 -5.78
CA THR A 30 -3.94 -7.33 -6.26
C THR A 30 -4.16 -6.23 -5.24
N TYR A 31 -3.12 -5.44 -4.99
CA TYR A 31 -3.13 -4.32 -4.07
C TYR A 31 -2.86 -3.01 -4.81
N GLY A 32 -3.60 -1.98 -4.48
CA GLY A 32 -3.26 -0.59 -4.83
C GLY A 32 -2.62 0.07 -3.64
N VAL A 33 -1.48 0.72 -3.84
CA VAL A 33 -0.78 1.47 -2.79
C VAL A 33 -0.74 2.93 -3.20
N THR A 34 -1.37 3.79 -2.38
CA THR A 34 -1.23 5.25 -2.50
C THR A 34 -0.13 5.70 -1.57
N LEU A 35 0.98 6.13 -2.14
CA LEU A 35 2.09 6.73 -1.40
C LEU A 35 1.88 8.24 -1.35
N THR A 36 2.02 8.82 -0.17
CA THR A 36 1.99 10.26 0.02
C THR A 36 3.21 10.68 0.81
N VAL A 37 3.99 11.58 0.24
CA VAL A 37 5.19 12.13 0.87
C VAL A 37 5.05 13.63 0.95
N ARG A 38 5.23 14.19 2.15
CA ARG A 38 5.23 15.62 2.38
C ARG A 38 6.61 16.05 2.83
N THR A 39 7.18 17.01 2.11
CA THR A 39 8.56 17.46 2.32
C THR A 39 8.70 18.94 1.91
N ALA A 40 9.82 19.55 2.29
CA ALA A 40 10.18 20.92 1.91
C ALA A 40 11.10 21.00 0.68
N GLY A 41 11.47 19.87 0.09
CA GLY A 41 12.33 19.80 -1.08
C GLY A 41 11.76 18.90 -2.16
N PHE A 42 12.25 19.08 -3.39
CA PHE A 42 11.79 18.32 -4.54
C PHE A 42 12.28 16.87 -4.49
N ILE A 43 11.37 15.91 -4.76
CA ILE A 43 11.70 14.48 -4.88
C ILE A 43 11.92 14.17 -6.36
N ARG A 44 13.14 13.74 -6.73
CA ARG A 44 13.44 13.31 -8.10
C ARG A 44 13.00 11.90 -8.37
N GLU A 45 13.23 11.04 -7.38
CA GLU A 45 13.02 9.61 -7.48
C GLU A 45 12.61 9.02 -6.13
N ALA A 46 11.73 8.02 -6.14
CA ALA A 46 11.47 7.17 -5.00
C ALA A 46 11.58 5.69 -5.40
N LYS A 47 12.31 4.91 -4.60
CA LYS A 47 12.44 3.46 -4.79
C LYS A 47 11.54 2.75 -3.79
N VAL A 48 10.62 1.93 -4.31
CA VAL A 48 9.68 1.15 -3.52
C VAL A 48 10.07 -0.33 -3.62
N TYR A 49 10.31 -0.95 -2.49
CA TYR A 49 10.66 -2.35 -2.35
C TYR A 49 9.53 -3.09 -1.65
N GLY A 50 9.38 -4.39 -1.94
CA GLY A 50 8.44 -5.26 -1.26
C GLY A 50 9.07 -6.57 -0.87
N LYS A 51 8.71 -7.11 0.29
CA LYS A 51 9.15 -8.43 0.75
C LYS A 51 8.11 -9.13 1.62
N LEU A 52 7.90 -10.42 1.38
CA LEU A 52 7.10 -11.30 2.23
C LEU A 52 7.94 -11.84 3.39
N GLY A 53 7.45 -11.68 4.62
CA GLY A 53 8.06 -12.29 5.81
C GLY A 53 9.34 -11.62 6.30
N GLY A 54 9.59 -10.35 5.97
CA GLY A 54 10.72 -9.58 6.49
C GLY A 54 10.88 -8.20 5.85
N ASP A 55 11.81 -7.40 6.38
CA ASP A 55 12.08 -6.05 5.90
C ASP A 55 12.86 -6.09 4.58
N PRO A 56 12.40 -5.41 3.51
CA PRO A 56 13.14 -5.34 2.25
C PRO A 56 14.33 -4.39 2.35
N ASN A 57 15.34 -4.61 1.49
CA ASN A 57 16.41 -3.64 1.23
C ASN A 57 16.77 -3.62 -0.27
N ASP A 58 17.83 -2.89 -0.61
CA ASP A 58 18.31 -2.70 -1.99
C ASP A 58 18.73 -4.00 -2.69
N THR A 59 19.19 -5.00 -1.93
CA THR A 59 19.69 -6.29 -2.44
C THR A 59 18.75 -7.47 -2.15
N VAL A 60 17.92 -7.36 -1.12
CA VAL A 60 17.05 -8.41 -0.60
C VAL A 60 15.61 -7.91 -0.62
N HIS A 61 14.91 -8.19 -1.71
CA HIS A 61 13.51 -7.85 -1.93
C HIS A 61 12.87 -8.85 -2.90
N ASP A 62 11.54 -8.93 -2.88
CA ASP A 62 10.76 -9.73 -3.82
C ASP A 62 10.43 -8.93 -5.08
N PHE A 63 10.25 -7.61 -4.96
CA PHE A 63 10.13 -6.70 -6.09
C PHE A 63 10.72 -5.32 -5.79
N ARG A 64 11.01 -4.59 -6.86
CA ARG A 64 11.38 -3.17 -6.83
C ARG A 64 10.64 -2.39 -7.91
N THR A 65 10.07 -1.26 -7.52
CA THR A 65 9.52 -0.25 -8.43
C THR A 65 10.25 1.07 -8.21
N VAL A 66 10.54 1.78 -9.29
CA VAL A 66 11.15 3.11 -9.25
C VAL A 66 10.11 4.10 -9.75
N LEU A 67 9.88 5.15 -8.98
CA LEU A 67 8.97 6.25 -9.30
C LEU A 67 9.81 7.48 -9.58
N SER A 68 9.69 8.01 -10.78
CA SER A 68 10.26 9.29 -11.17
C SER A 68 9.34 10.43 -10.75
N TRP A 69 9.82 11.67 -10.83
CA TRP A 69 9.02 12.86 -10.56
C TRP A 69 7.73 12.95 -11.40
N GLU A 70 7.69 12.35 -12.60
CA GLU A 70 6.50 12.33 -13.48
C GLU A 70 5.39 11.41 -12.96
N ASP A 71 5.74 10.43 -12.11
CA ASP A 71 4.80 9.48 -11.52
C ASP A 71 4.03 10.07 -10.32
N PHE A 72 4.40 11.28 -9.88
CA PHE A 72 3.80 11.96 -8.74
C PHE A 72 2.82 13.05 -9.18
N ASP A 73 1.60 12.98 -8.62
CA ASP A 73 0.73 14.13 -8.50
C ASP A 73 1.31 15.04 -7.40
N ILE A 74 1.82 16.22 -7.79
CA ILE A 74 2.41 17.20 -6.88
C ILE A 74 1.37 18.26 -6.53
N THR A 75 1.13 18.47 -5.24
CA THR A 75 0.28 19.55 -4.74
C THR A 75 0.98 20.32 -3.62
N GLY A 76 0.46 21.51 -3.28
CA GLY A 76 1.02 22.36 -2.23
C GLY A 76 1.71 23.60 -2.79
N TYR A 77 2.69 24.12 -2.05
CA TYR A 77 3.48 25.29 -2.41
C TYR A 77 4.96 25.01 -2.14
N GLU A 78 5.83 25.83 -2.74
CA GLU A 78 7.28 25.68 -2.63
C GLU A 78 7.73 25.62 -1.16
N GLY A 79 8.46 24.56 -0.79
CA GLY A 79 8.90 24.33 0.59
C GLY A 79 7.89 23.60 1.47
N ASN A 80 6.77 23.14 0.92
CA ASN A 80 5.78 22.29 1.60
C ASN A 80 4.94 21.46 0.62
N GLU A 81 5.62 20.83 -0.32
CA GLU A 81 5.03 20.01 -1.36
C GLU A 81 4.55 18.66 -0.81
N THR A 82 3.46 18.18 -1.40
CA THR A 82 2.92 16.85 -1.18
C THR A 82 2.97 16.07 -2.49
N PHE A 83 3.82 15.07 -2.53
CA PHE A 83 4.00 14.14 -3.64
C PHE A 83 3.08 12.94 -3.43
N THR A 84 2.19 12.67 -4.36
CA THR A 84 1.30 11.50 -4.30
C THR A 84 1.47 10.60 -5.51
N ALA A 85 1.80 9.33 -5.28
CA ALA A 85 1.88 8.32 -6.33
C ALA A 85 0.96 7.14 -6.04
N PHE A 86 0.55 6.43 -7.08
CA PHE A 86 -0.23 5.21 -6.97
C PHE A 86 0.43 4.08 -7.74
N ILE A 87 0.58 2.93 -7.08
CA ILE A 87 1.22 1.74 -7.62
C ILE A 87 0.34 0.52 -7.43
N VAL A 88 0.25 -0.30 -8.47
CA VAL A 88 -0.46 -1.58 -8.46
C VAL A 88 0.55 -2.70 -8.17
N LEU A 89 0.32 -3.42 -7.08
CA LEU A 89 1.15 -4.53 -6.61
C LEU A 89 0.38 -5.85 -6.75
N PRO A 90 0.76 -6.74 -7.69
CA PRO A 90 0.22 -8.09 -7.73
C PRO A 90 0.93 -8.96 -6.67
N VAL A 91 0.44 -8.96 -5.44
CA VAL A 91 1.03 -9.75 -4.34
C VAL A 91 0.56 -11.20 -4.45
N GLY A 92 1.42 -12.15 -4.11
CA GLY A 92 1.12 -13.59 -4.17
C GLY A 92 1.33 -14.24 -5.54
N LYS A 93 1.35 -13.49 -6.66
CA LYS A 93 1.75 -14.05 -7.96
C LYS A 93 3.24 -14.40 -8.07
N VAL A 94 4.06 -13.74 -7.25
CA VAL A 94 5.53 -13.88 -7.29
C VAL A 94 6.02 -15.00 -6.35
N ASN A 95 5.40 -15.16 -5.17
CA ASN A 95 5.90 -16.06 -4.12
C ASN A 95 4.85 -17.03 -3.53
N ASN A 96 3.64 -17.11 -4.10
CA ASN A 96 2.58 -18.06 -3.74
C ASN A 96 2.30 -18.21 -2.22
N GLY A 97 2.35 -17.09 -1.49
CA GLY A 97 2.21 -17.09 -0.03
C GLY A 97 1.34 -15.93 0.46
N SER A 98 0.46 -16.22 1.41
CA SER A 98 -0.18 -15.23 2.27
C SER A 98 0.70 -14.99 3.50
N GLY A 99 0.71 -13.77 4.02
CA GLY A 99 1.58 -13.44 5.14
C GLY A 99 1.76 -11.95 5.36
N GLN A 100 2.58 -11.61 6.34
CA GLN A 100 2.99 -10.24 6.58
C GLN A 100 3.91 -9.79 5.46
N TYR A 101 3.47 -8.78 4.71
CA TYR A 101 4.23 -8.18 3.63
C TYR A 101 4.68 -6.79 4.04
N THR A 102 5.95 -6.49 3.80
CA THR A 102 6.56 -5.22 4.17
C THR A 102 6.96 -4.46 2.92
N LEU A 103 6.48 -3.22 2.82
CA LEU A 103 6.92 -2.25 1.81
C LEU A 103 8.03 -1.38 2.39
N GLY A 104 9.13 -1.23 1.66
CA GLY A 104 10.20 -0.29 1.98
C GLY A 104 10.20 0.87 0.99
N LEU A 105 10.25 2.10 1.48
CA LEU A 105 10.33 3.32 0.67
C LEU A 105 11.67 4.01 0.92
N LEU A 106 12.48 4.14 -0.13
CA LEU A 106 13.76 4.84 -0.12
C LEU A 106 13.65 6.10 -0.98
N ILE A 107 13.85 7.27 -0.35
CA ILE A 107 13.96 8.58 -1.02
C ILE A 107 15.22 9.24 -0.49
N GLU A 108 16.22 9.43 -1.35
CA GLU A 108 17.56 9.88 -0.96
C GLU A 108 17.53 11.31 -0.42
N GLU A 109 16.70 12.18 -1.00
CA GLU A 109 16.52 13.56 -0.56
C GLU A 109 15.97 13.64 0.86
N CYS A 110 15.26 12.62 1.33
CA CYS A 110 14.75 12.56 2.69
C CYS A 110 15.76 12.06 3.72
N LEU A 111 16.97 11.68 3.31
CA LEU A 111 18.09 11.41 4.22
C LEU A 111 18.72 12.72 4.72
N SER A 112 18.60 13.80 3.93
CA SER A 112 19.16 15.12 4.27
C SER A 112 18.10 16.12 4.76
N GLN A 113 16.81 15.85 4.56
CA GLN A 113 15.71 16.71 4.98
C GLN A 113 14.57 15.94 5.66
N THR A 114 13.74 16.64 6.43
CA THR A 114 12.59 16.00 7.09
C THR A 114 11.45 15.73 6.11
N CYS A 115 11.09 14.46 5.95
CA CYS A 115 9.94 14.02 5.17
C CYS A 115 8.89 13.33 6.06
N LYS A 116 7.62 13.52 5.73
CA LYS A 116 6.48 12.80 6.34
C LYS A 116 5.84 11.90 5.31
N TYR A 117 5.58 10.64 5.67
CA TYR A 117 5.10 9.64 4.73
C TYR A 117 3.81 9.00 5.22
N SER A 118 2.90 8.71 4.30
CA SER A 118 1.82 7.75 4.50
C SER A 118 1.73 6.82 3.30
N ALA A 119 1.34 5.58 3.58
CA ALA A 119 1.00 4.60 2.56
C ALA A 119 -0.39 4.07 2.89
N ASP A 120 -1.35 4.32 2.00
CA ASP A 120 -2.68 3.74 2.09
C ASP A 120 -2.75 2.54 1.15
N ILE A 121 -3.14 1.39 1.70
CA ILE A 121 -3.14 0.12 0.97
C ILE A 121 -4.57 -0.35 0.84
N VAL A 122 -4.99 -0.62 -0.39
CA VAL A 122 -6.29 -1.20 -0.71
C VAL A 122 -6.09 -2.51 -1.46
N ARG A 123 -6.88 -3.53 -1.15
CA ARG A 123 -7.02 -4.72 -1.98
C ARG A 123 -8.06 -4.41 -3.05
N ILE A 124 -7.72 -4.70 -4.30
CA ILE A 124 -8.58 -4.49 -5.47
C ILE A 124 -8.85 -5.86 -6.08
N GLY A 125 -10.12 -6.19 -6.26
CA GLY A 125 -10.54 -7.33 -7.06
C GLY A 125 -11.52 -6.91 -8.15
N CYS A 126 -11.52 -7.68 -9.23
CA CYS A 126 -12.44 -7.55 -10.34
C CYS A 126 -13.42 -8.70 -10.26
N ARG A 127 -14.71 -8.40 -10.36
CA ARG A 127 -15.79 -9.37 -10.18
C ARG A 127 -16.72 -9.39 -11.37
N TYR A 128 -17.28 -10.57 -11.62
CA TYR A 128 -18.38 -10.79 -12.54
C TYR A 128 -19.56 -11.39 -11.77
N TRP A 129 -20.79 -11.09 -12.21
CA TRP A 129 -21.99 -11.72 -11.66
C TRP A 129 -22.21 -13.08 -12.32
N ASP A 130 -22.06 -14.15 -11.54
CA ASP A 130 -22.40 -15.50 -11.96
C ASP A 130 -23.90 -15.73 -11.75
N THR A 131 -24.64 -15.90 -12.84
CA THR A 131 -26.09 -16.12 -12.80
C THR A 131 -26.49 -17.53 -12.38
N GLU A 132 -25.59 -18.51 -12.52
CA GLU A 132 -25.85 -19.89 -12.10
C GLU A 132 -25.81 -20.00 -10.57
N ASP A 133 -24.77 -19.42 -9.98
CA ASP A 133 -24.56 -19.44 -8.52
C ASP A 133 -25.17 -18.23 -7.79
N ASN A 134 -25.72 -17.27 -8.53
CA ASN A 134 -26.24 -15.99 -8.02
C ASN A 134 -25.24 -15.28 -7.09
N ALA A 135 -23.98 -15.20 -7.52
CA ALA A 135 -22.88 -14.71 -6.70
C ALA A 135 -21.86 -13.89 -7.50
N TRP A 136 -21.16 -12.98 -6.81
CA TRP A 136 -20.02 -12.26 -7.37
C TRP A 136 -18.75 -13.10 -7.30
N LYS A 137 -18.24 -13.51 -8.46
CA LYS A 137 -17.02 -14.33 -8.59
C LYS A 137 -15.90 -13.54 -9.24
N GLY A 138 -14.66 -14.04 -9.13
CA GLY A 138 -13.44 -13.35 -9.58
C GLY A 138 -12.62 -14.12 -10.60
N ASP A 139 -12.93 -15.39 -10.86
CA ASP A 139 -12.27 -16.17 -11.91
C ASP A 139 -12.55 -15.58 -13.30
N GLY A 140 -11.62 -15.72 -14.23
CA GLY A 140 -11.68 -15.06 -15.55
C GLY A 140 -11.44 -13.54 -15.51
N CYS A 141 -11.45 -12.91 -14.32
CA CYS A 141 -11.22 -11.49 -14.13
C CYS A 141 -9.86 -11.18 -13.49
N LYS A 142 -9.18 -10.13 -13.97
CA LYS A 142 -7.95 -9.61 -13.35
C LYS A 142 -7.90 -8.09 -13.37
N VAL A 143 -7.32 -7.51 -12.32
CA VAL A 143 -7.00 -6.08 -12.27
C VAL A 143 -5.85 -5.80 -13.25
N SER A 144 -6.04 -4.82 -14.12
CA SER A 144 -5.01 -4.35 -15.06
C SER A 144 -3.94 -3.54 -14.35
N SER A 145 -2.69 -3.65 -14.80
CA SER A 145 -1.59 -2.79 -14.36
C SER A 145 -1.79 -1.32 -14.73
N LYS A 146 -2.73 -1.01 -15.64
CA LYS A 146 -3.13 0.36 -16.00
C LYS A 146 -4.09 1.00 -15.00
N THR A 147 -4.54 0.25 -13.99
CA THR A 147 -5.36 0.79 -12.90
C THR A 147 -4.62 1.93 -12.21
N SER A 148 -5.33 3.03 -11.98
CA SER A 148 -4.82 4.23 -11.32
C SER A 148 -5.62 4.50 -10.04
N ARG A 149 -5.20 5.54 -9.31
CA ARG A 149 -5.96 6.02 -8.14
C ARG A 149 -7.39 6.46 -8.48
N LYS A 150 -7.61 6.92 -9.73
CA LYS A 150 -8.89 7.51 -10.17
C LYS A 150 -9.77 6.50 -10.91
N GLU A 151 -9.18 5.44 -11.47
CA GLU A 151 -9.87 4.49 -12.33
C GLU A 151 -9.36 3.07 -12.11
N THR A 152 -10.28 2.13 -11.87
CA THR A 152 -9.98 0.70 -11.81
C THR A 152 -10.29 0.05 -13.15
N ILE A 153 -9.30 -0.61 -13.75
CA ILE A 153 -9.46 -1.26 -15.05
C ILE A 153 -9.46 -2.78 -14.84
N CYS A 154 -10.58 -3.42 -15.17
CA CYS A 154 -10.75 -4.86 -15.09
C CYS A 154 -10.66 -5.51 -16.48
N LEU A 155 -9.92 -6.62 -16.56
CA LEU A 155 -9.81 -7.46 -17.74
C LEU A 155 -10.54 -8.77 -17.43
N CYS A 156 -11.73 -8.94 -17.98
CA CYS A 156 -12.60 -10.10 -17.77
C CYS A 156 -12.95 -10.76 -19.11
N ASP A 157 -13.13 -12.08 -19.12
CA ASP A 157 -13.54 -12.87 -20.29
C ASP A 157 -15.01 -13.35 -20.24
N HIS A 158 -15.76 -12.92 -19.23
CA HIS A 158 -17.20 -13.18 -19.09
C HIS A 158 -18.05 -12.15 -19.83
N LEU A 159 -19.31 -12.49 -20.15
CA LEU A 159 -20.29 -11.57 -20.75
C LEU A 159 -21.48 -11.36 -19.81
N THR A 160 -21.24 -10.69 -18.69
CA THR A 160 -22.24 -10.46 -17.63
C THR A 160 -22.09 -9.05 -17.02
N ALA A 161 -22.77 -8.77 -15.92
CA ALA A 161 -22.51 -7.60 -15.10
C ALA A 161 -21.13 -7.70 -14.42
N PHE A 162 -20.44 -6.56 -14.32
CA PHE A 162 -19.12 -6.46 -13.70
C PHE A 162 -19.11 -5.46 -12.54
N ALA A 163 -18.23 -5.69 -11.58
CA ALA A 163 -17.97 -4.78 -10.48
C ALA A 163 -16.50 -4.86 -10.05
N ALA A 164 -16.04 -3.86 -9.31
CA ALA A 164 -14.76 -3.90 -8.61
C ALA A 164 -15.00 -3.95 -7.09
N ASP A 165 -14.34 -4.86 -6.38
CA ASP A 165 -14.29 -4.86 -4.92
C ASP A 165 -13.02 -4.16 -4.44
N ILE A 166 -13.17 -3.03 -3.76
CA ILE A 166 -12.06 -2.25 -3.21
C ILE A 166 -12.18 -2.23 -1.68
N VAL A 167 -11.23 -2.86 -1.01
CA VAL A 167 -11.23 -3.01 0.45
C VAL A 167 -9.97 -2.41 1.02
N ARG A 168 -10.09 -1.48 1.98
CA ARG A 168 -8.95 -0.95 2.71
C ARG A 168 -8.31 -2.04 3.55
N VAL A 169 -7.00 -2.18 3.44
CA VAL A 169 -6.24 -3.18 4.19
C VAL A 169 -5.74 -2.51 5.47
N PRO A 170 -6.03 -3.09 6.66
CA PRO A 170 -5.45 -2.60 7.90
C PRO A 170 -3.93 -2.65 7.82
N THR A 171 -3.30 -1.52 8.09
CA THR A 171 -1.84 -1.43 8.21
C THR A 171 -1.47 -1.55 9.69
N ARG A 172 -0.36 -2.22 9.98
CA ARG A 172 0.24 -2.14 11.31
C ARG A 172 1.13 -0.90 11.31
N ASP A 173 0.87 0.03 12.22
CA ASP A 173 1.77 1.17 12.44
C ASP A 173 3.02 0.65 13.17
N PRO A 174 4.24 0.77 12.62
CA PRO A 174 5.46 0.30 13.28
C PRO A 174 5.77 0.98 14.65
N SER A 175 4.95 1.96 15.09
CA SER A 175 5.18 2.83 16.26
C SER A 175 4.76 2.09 17.53
N TYR A 176 4.01 0.99 17.32
CA TYR A 176 3.48 0.12 18.34
C TYR A 176 4.18 -1.25 18.42
N SER A 177 4.98 -1.65 17.42
CA SER A 177 5.46 -3.05 17.33
C SER A 177 6.94 -3.29 17.70
N ARG A 178 7.73 -2.25 17.99
CA ARG A 178 9.15 -2.42 18.37
C ARG A 178 9.58 -1.79 19.70
N SER A 179 8.68 -1.14 20.44
CA SER A 179 8.86 -0.96 21.88
C SER A 179 8.35 -2.21 22.59
N ARG A 180 9.19 -2.83 23.44
CA ARG A 180 8.72 -3.83 24.43
C ARG A 180 7.58 -3.18 25.22
N GLN A 181 6.33 -3.48 24.89
CA GLN A 181 5.21 -3.06 25.70
C GLN A 181 4.80 -4.21 26.61
N VAL A 182 5.12 -4.02 27.89
CA VAL A 182 4.43 -4.63 29.02
C VAL A 182 2.94 -4.51 28.75
N VAL A 183 2.27 -5.66 28.67
CA VAL A 183 0.82 -5.76 28.53
C VAL A 183 0.20 -5.10 29.75
N LEU A 184 -0.38 -3.91 29.57
CA LEU A 184 -1.42 -3.43 30.46
C LEU A 184 -2.73 -3.91 29.86
N HIS A 185 -3.34 -4.90 30.49
CA HIS A 185 -4.74 -5.24 30.30
C HIS A 185 -5.58 -4.03 30.71
N ASP A 186 -6.46 -3.58 29.83
CA ASP A 186 -7.71 -2.95 30.24
C ASP A 186 -8.79 -3.15 29.17
N ASP A 187 -10.04 -3.13 29.64
CA ASP A 187 -11.15 -3.98 29.25
C ASP A 187 -11.87 -3.68 27.92
N SER A 188 -12.38 -4.77 27.35
CA SER A 188 -13.60 -4.95 26.55
C SER A 188 -13.95 -3.92 25.45
N MET A 189 -13.89 -4.35 24.18
CA MET A 189 -14.71 -3.80 23.10
C MET A 189 -15.93 -4.71 22.87
N VAL A 190 -17.11 -4.22 23.20
CA VAL A 190 -18.41 -4.83 22.85
C VAL A 190 -18.87 -4.23 21.52
N CYS A 191 -19.18 -5.07 20.54
CA CYS A 191 -19.88 -4.65 19.33
C CYS A 191 -21.37 -4.47 19.65
N LEU A 192 -21.92 -3.28 19.42
CA LEU A 192 -23.36 -3.05 19.43
C LEU A 192 -23.89 -3.26 18.01
N GLU A 193 -24.75 -4.26 17.85
CA GLU A 193 -25.67 -4.38 16.71
C GLU A 193 -26.89 -3.49 16.98
N GLU A 194 -27.28 -2.70 15.99
CA GLU A 194 -28.69 -2.43 15.62
C GLU A 194 -28.80 -2.34 14.10
#